data_AF-A0A9X9A0M6-F1
#
_entry.id   AF-A0A9X9A0M6-F1
#
_cell.length_a   1.000
_cell.length_b   1.000
_cell.length_c   1.000
_cell.angle_alpha   90.00
_cell.angle_beta   90.00
_cell.angle_gamma   90.00
#
_symmetry.space_group_name_H-M   'P 1'
#
loop_
_entity.id
_entity.type
_entity.pdbx_description
1 polymer ?
#
loop_
_entity_poly.entity_id
_entity_poly.type
_entity_poly.pdbx_seq_one_letter_code
_entity_poly.pdbx_strand_id
1 'polypeptide(L)'
;IYEKEENRSKEQSHMVQAMKEEPLHINMEYLAQLSVDMNLQEELLTELEQLADEVPEIWRLDAIAYVYGAMNEIDKEQAQVEYALQLDGEHIEVLYHYAKVLVKKRNVKAIEVAMKVIQKDFDNERIFDVYVKAVEQHKK
;
A
#
# COMPACT_ATOMS: atom_id res chain seq x y z
N ILE A 1 29.08 0.34 -5.12
CA ILE A 1 28.04 -0.16 -4.19
C ILE A 1 27.64 0.97 -3.25
N TYR A 2 28.59 1.55 -2.51
CA TYR A 2 28.39 2.75 -1.67
C TYR A 2 27.63 3.92 -2.32
N GLU A 3 28.02 4.39 -3.51
CA GLU A 3 27.34 5.53 -4.16
C GLU A 3 25.86 5.25 -4.51
N LYS A 4 25.52 3.99 -4.82
CA LYS A 4 24.12 3.60 -5.09
C LYS A 4 23.29 3.55 -3.80
N GLU A 5 23.86 3.03 -2.72
CA GLU A 5 23.19 3.01 -1.40
C GLU A 5 22.99 4.43 -0.86
N GLU A 6 23.99 5.30 -1.02
CA GLU A 6 23.90 6.72 -0.63
C GLU A 6 22.79 7.44 -1.41
N ASN A 7 22.68 7.21 -2.72
CA ASN A 7 21.62 7.80 -3.54
C ASN A 7 20.22 7.32 -3.12
N ARG A 8 20.07 6.03 -2.77
CA ARG A 8 18.79 5.48 -2.29
C ARG A 8 18.38 6.01 -0.92
N SER A 9 19.34 6.21 -0.01
CA SER A 9 19.07 6.83 1.29
C SER A 9 18.59 8.29 1.14
N LYS A 10 19.21 9.07 0.25
CA LYS A 10 18.77 10.43 -0.05
C LYS A 10 17.38 10.46 -0.69
N GLU A 11 17.14 9.57 -1.66
CA GLU A 11 15.82 9.42 -2.28
C GLU A 11 14.74 9.14 -1.23
N GLN A 12 14.98 8.18 -0.33
CA GLN A 12 14.07 7.84 0.75
C GLN A 12 13.78 9.05 1.65
N SER A 13 14.83 9.77 2.08
CA SER A 13 14.68 10.96 2.92
C SER A 13 13.88 12.06 2.24
N HIS A 14 14.12 12.30 0.94
CA HIS A 14 13.36 13.28 0.17
C HIS A 14 11.89 12.87 0.00
N MET A 15 11.62 11.59 -0.22
CA MET A 15 10.24 11.09 -0.30
C MET A 15 9.50 11.20 1.04
N VAL A 16 10.16 10.94 2.17
CA VAL A 16 9.58 11.16 3.51
C VAL A 16 9.27 12.64 3.71
N GLN A 17 10.16 13.54 3.32
CA GLN A 17 9.88 14.98 3.42
C GLN A 17 8.68 15.37 2.54
N ALA A 18 8.64 14.89 1.29
CA ALA A 18 7.53 15.16 0.38
C ALA A 18 6.20 14.57 0.90
N MET A 19 6.23 13.43 1.60
CA MET A 19 5.06 12.83 2.25
C MET A 19 4.48 13.71 3.35
N LYS A 20 5.33 14.41 4.11
CA LYS A 20 4.88 15.33 5.16
C LYS A 20 4.25 16.60 4.58
N GLU A 21 4.71 17.04 3.42
CA GLU A 21 4.24 18.27 2.77
C GLU A 21 3.03 18.02 1.84
N GLU A 22 3.07 16.95 1.05
CA GLU A 22 2.06 16.60 0.04
C GLU A 22 1.74 15.08 0.05
N PRO A 23 1.14 14.56 1.14
CA PRO A 23 0.94 13.12 1.36
C PRO A 23 0.17 12.42 0.23
N LEU A 24 -0.84 13.08 -0.33
CA LEU A 24 -1.72 12.50 -1.35
C LEU A 24 -1.06 12.33 -2.73
N HIS A 25 0.13 12.89 -2.95
CA HIS A 25 0.89 12.76 -4.20
C HIS A 25 2.03 11.73 -4.11
N ILE A 26 2.20 11.09 -2.95
CA ILE A 26 3.28 10.13 -2.75
C ILE A 26 2.85 8.73 -3.15
N ASN A 27 3.73 8.07 -3.91
CA ASN A 27 3.65 6.63 -4.10
C ASN A 27 4.08 5.90 -2.83
N MET A 28 3.14 5.70 -1.91
CA MET A 28 3.40 5.08 -0.61
C MET A 28 3.88 3.63 -0.73
N GLU A 29 3.43 2.88 -1.73
CA GLU A 29 3.92 1.52 -1.99
C GLU A 29 5.43 1.52 -2.24
N TYR A 30 5.90 2.45 -3.09
CA TYR A 30 7.31 2.58 -3.39
C TYR A 30 8.12 3.06 -2.19
N LEU A 31 7.63 4.09 -1.48
CA LEU A 31 8.28 4.61 -0.27
C LEU A 31 8.41 3.54 0.83
N ALA A 32 7.37 2.74 1.03
CA ALA A 32 7.38 1.63 1.98
C ALA A 32 8.46 0.59 1.63
N GLN A 33 8.51 0.15 0.37
CA GLN A 33 9.53 -0.81 -0.08
C GLN A 33 10.94 -0.24 0.05
N LEU A 34 11.14 1.00 -0.37
CA LEU A 34 12.43 1.68 -0.27
C LEU A 34 12.87 1.80 1.20
N SER A 35 11.95 2.11 2.11
CA SER A 35 12.25 2.20 3.54
C SER A 35 12.62 0.85 4.15
N VAL A 36 11.91 -0.24 3.80
CA VAL A 36 12.27 -1.59 4.27
C VAL A 36 13.64 -2.03 3.72
N ASP A 37 13.90 -1.80 2.43
CA ASP A 37 15.19 -2.13 1.81
C ASP A 37 16.37 -1.43 2.48
N MET A 38 16.13 -0.25 3.07
CA MET A 38 17.11 0.56 3.79
C MET A 38 17.08 0.37 5.31
N ASN A 39 16.23 -0.53 5.82
CA ASN A 39 16.00 -0.77 7.25
C ASN A 39 15.50 0.49 8.02
N LEU A 40 14.66 1.30 7.38
CA LEU A 40 14.06 2.56 7.88
C LEU A 40 12.54 2.45 8.10
N GLN A 41 11.98 1.24 8.08
CA GLN A 41 10.53 1.02 8.21
C GLN A 41 9.95 1.53 9.54
N GLU A 42 10.68 1.39 10.65
CA GLU A 42 10.21 1.85 11.97
C GLU A 42 10.16 3.38 12.06
N GLU A 43 11.12 4.05 11.41
CA GLU A 43 11.13 5.52 11.30
C GLU A 43 9.94 5.98 10.46
N LEU A 44 9.70 5.34 9.30
CA LEU A 44 8.54 5.66 8.46
C LEU A 44 7.21 5.43 9.20
N LEU A 45 7.07 4.33 9.94
CA LEU A 45 5.87 4.08 10.75
C LEU A 45 5.68 5.17 11.80
N THR A 46 6.75 5.59 12.48
CA THR A 46 6.68 6.67 13.48
C THR A 46 6.21 7.98 12.85
N GLU A 47 6.70 8.32 11.66
CA GLU A 47 6.28 9.51 10.92
C GLU A 47 4.80 9.43 10.50
N LEU A 48 4.35 8.27 10.01
CA LEU A 48 2.95 8.04 9.65
C LEU A 48 2.01 8.10 10.86
N GLU A 49 2.44 7.66 12.04
CA GLU A 49 1.66 7.79 13.26
C GLU A 49 1.56 9.24 13.75
N GLN A 50 2.60 10.06 13.52
CA GLN A 50 2.58 11.48 13.87
C GLN A 50 1.63 12.30 12.99
N LEU A 51 1.30 11.82 11.78
CA LEU A 51 0.33 12.45 10.88
C LEU A 51 -1.13 12.18 11.28
N ALA A 52 -1.39 11.49 12.40
CA ALA A 52 -2.75 11.32 12.90
C ALA A 52 -3.44 12.69 13.10
N ASP A 53 -4.71 12.78 12.69
CA ASP A 53 -5.51 14.01 12.67
C ASP A 53 -5.00 15.14 11.73
N GLU A 54 -3.84 15.00 11.09
CA GLU A 54 -3.29 15.98 10.13
C GLU A 54 -3.64 15.65 8.67
N VAL A 55 -3.86 14.36 8.38
CA VAL A 55 -4.20 13.84 7.05
C VAL A 55 -5.48 13.00 7.11
N PRO A 56 -6.12 12.71 5.97
CA PRO A 56 -7.24 11.77 5.95
C PRO A 56 -6.84 10.42 6.55
N GLU A 57 -7.53 10.00 7.61
CA GLU A 57 -7.20 8.78 8.35
C GLU A 57 -7.17 7.53 7.44
N ILE A 58 -8.08 7.47 6.47
CA ILE A 58 -8.12 6.37 5.49
C ILE A 58 -6.83 6.27 4.67
N TRP A 59 -6.22 7.40 4.29
CA TRP A 59 -4.94 7.41 3.58
C TRP A 59 -3.80 6.99 4.52
N ARG A 60 -3.81 7.47 5.77
CA ARG A 60 -2.77 7.14 6.76
C ARG A 60 -2.74 5.65 7.07
N LEU A 61 -3.92 5.04 7.27
CA LEU A 61 -4.06 3.60 7.49
C LEU A 61 -3.60 2.79 6.28
N ASP A 62 -3.95 3.21 5.06
CA ASP A 62 -3.50 2.55 3.83
C ASP A 62 -1.97 2.66 3.63
N ALA A 63 -1.40 3.83 3.93
CA ALA A 63 0.04 4.06 3.93
C ALA A 63 0.77 3.14 4.93
N ILE A 64 0.26 3.01 6.17
CA ILE A 64 0.80 2.08 7.17
C ILE A 64 0.68 0.63 6.69
N ALA A 65 -0.44 0.26 6.05
CA ALA A 65 -0.59 -1.06 5.48
C ALA A 65 0.50 -1.38 4.45
N TYR A 66 0.86 -0.42 3.59
CA TYR A 66 1.94 -0.62 2.61
C TYR A 66 3.28 -0.91 3.30
N VAL A 67 3.57 -0.26 4.44
CA VAL A 67 4.78 -0.54 5.22
C VAL A 67 4.77 -1.97 5.75
N TYR A 68 3.67 -2.42 6.36
CA TYR A 68 3.56 -3.82 6.79
C TYR A 68 3.64 -4.80 5.63
N GLY A 69 3.07 -4.46 4.47
CA GLY A 69 3.15 -5.25 3.26
C GLY A 69 4.59 -5.40 2.76
N ALA A 70 5.39 -4.34 2.81
CA ALA A 70 6.82 -4.35 2.48
C ALA A 70 7.65 -5.15 3.49
N MET A 71 7.25 -5.15 4.77
CA MET A 71 7.85 -6.00 5.82
C MET A 71 7.44 -7.47 5.73
N ASN A 72 6.57 -7.85 4.77
CA ASN A 72 5.97 -9.18 4.64
C ASN A 72 5.13 -9.60 5.87
N GLU A 73 4.63 -8.63 6.64
CA GLU A 73 3.74 -8.81 7.80
C GLU A 73 2.27 -8.82 7.34
N ILE A 74 1.91 -9.82 6.52
CA ILE A 74 0.67 -9.83 5.73
C ILE A 74 -0.61 -9.74 6.60
N ASP A 75 -0.59 -10.29 7.81
CA ASP A 75 -1.75 -10.20 8.71
C ASP A 75 -1.95 -8.78 9.27
N LYS A 76 -0.86 -8.04 9.51
CA LYS A 76 -0.93 -6.62 9.92
C LYS A 76 -1.32 -5.72 8.76
N GLU A 77 -0.76 -5.98 7.57
CA GLU A 77 -1.15 -5.33 6.33
C GLU A 77 -2.67 -5.45 6.13
N GLN A 78 -3.21 -6.68 6.20
CA GLN A 78 -4.65 -6.91 6.06
C GLN A 78 -5.47 -6.16 7.12
N ALA A 79 -5.06 -6.21 8.38
CA ALA A 79 -5.79 -5.56 9.46
C ALA A 79 -5.92 -4.05 9.24
N GLN A 80 -4.86 -3.40 8.76
CA GLN A 80 -4.86 -1.96 8.48
C GLN A 80 -5.73 -1.61 7.26
N VAL A 81 -5.62 -2.38 6.18
CA VAL A 81 -6.50 -2.20 5.00
C VAL A 81 -7.97 -2.39 5.36
N GLU A 82 -8.29 -3.41 6.16
CA GLU A 82 -9.67 -3.65 6.60
C GLU A 82 -10.17 -2.55 7.52
N TYR A 83 -9.31 -1.97 8.35
CA TYR A 83 -9.68 -0.81 9.17
C TYR A 83 -9.94 0.43 8.30
N ALA A 84 -9.10 0.70 7.30
CA ALA A 84 -9.34 1.75 6.32
C ALA A 84 -10.69 1.57 5.59
N LEU A 85 -11.03 0.34 5.19
CA LEU A 85 -12.32 0.01 4.55
C LEU A 85 -13.53 0.11 5.49
N GLN A 86 -13.34 0.08 6.81
CA GLN A 86 -14.45 0.36 7.74
C GLN A 86 -14.82 1.85 7.74
N LEU A 87 -13.88 2.74 7.42
CA LEU A 87 -14.13 4.18 7.29
C LEU A 87 -14.85 4.49 5.96
N ASP A 88 -14.41 3.86 4.87
CA ASP A 88 -15.09 3.91 3.57
C ASP A 88 -14.87 2.59 2.79
N GLY A 89 -15.90 1.75 2.77
CA GLY A 89 -15.86 0.43 2.11
C GLY A 89 -15.91 0.49 0.57
N GLU A 90 -16.04 1.69 0.00
CA GLU A 90 -16.06 1.94 -1.43
C GLU A 90 -14.82 2.69 -1.93
N HIS A 91 -13.86 3.00 -1.04
CA HIS A 91 -12.64 3.73 -1.38
C HIS A 91 -11.75 2.94 -2.37
N ILE A 92 -11.59 3.48 -3.57
CA ILE A 92 -11.04 2.74 -4.73
C ILE A 92 -9.59 2.31 -4.51
N GLU A 93 -8.71 3.21 -4.05
CA GLU A 93 -7.29 2.87 -3.84
C GLU A 93 -7.09 1.82 -2.74
N VAL A 94 -7.93 1.87 -1.69
CA VAL A 94 -7.85 0.90 -0.57
C VAL A 94 -8.41 -0.45 -1.01
N LEU A 95 -9.47 -0.46 -1.83
CA LEU A 95 -9.96 -1.70 -2.46
C LEU A 95 -8.94 -2.32 -3.41
N TYR A 96 -8.20 -1.50 -4.16
CA TYR A 96 -7.08 -1.96 -4.99
C TYR A 96 -6.00 -2.62 -4.12
N HIS A 97 -5.60 -1.97 -3.02
CA HIS A 97 -4.66 -2.54 -2.07
C HIS A 97 -5.19 -3.84 -1.45
N TYR A 98 -6.46 -3.87 -1.02
CA TYR A 98 -7.09 -5.05 -0.45
C TYR A 98 -7.09 -6.24 -1.40
N ALA A 99 -7.39 -6.01 -2.68
CA ALA A 99 -7.30 -7.05 -3.71
C ALA A 99 -5.90 -7.66 -3.77
N LYS A 100 -4.84 -6.84 -3.68
CA LYS A 100 -3.45 -7.33 -3.63
C LYS A 100 -3.18 -8.16 -2.38
N VAL A 101 -3.63 -7.73 -1.21
CA VAL A 101 -3.50 -8.48 0.05
C VAL A 101 -4.19 -9.84 -0.07
N LEU A 102 -5.40 -9.89 -0.64
CA LEU A 102 -6.13 -11.13 -0.86
C LEU A 102 -5.40 -12.08 -1.82
N VAL A 103 -4.75 -11.55 -2.87
CA VAL A 103 -3.87 -12.33 -3.76
C VAL A 103 -2.67 -12.90 -3.01
N LYS A 104 -2.02 -12.13 -2.12
CA LYS A 104 -0.91 -12.62 -1.29
C LYS A 104 -1.37 -13.79 -0.41
N LYS A 105 -2.60 -13.72 0.12
CA LYS A 105 -3.21 -14.77 0.95
C LYS A 105 -3.89 -15.90 0.17
N ARG A 106 -3.86 -15.87 -1.18
CA ARG A 106 -4.57 -16.82 -2.06
C ARG A 106 -6.05 -16.96 -1.71
N ASN A 107 -6.69 -15.84 -1.38
CA ASN A 107 -8.10 -15.79 -1.05
C ASN A 107 -8.93 -15.51 -2.31
N VAL A 108 -9.89 -16.39 -2.60
CA VAL A 108 -10.75 -16.30 -3.81
C VAL A 108 -11.54 -15.00 -3.91
N LYS A 109 -11.80 -14.33 -2.77
CA LYS A 109 -12.42 -13.00 -2.75
C LYS A 109 -11.62 -11.94 -3.51
N ALA A 110 -10.32 -12.16 -3.75
CA ALA A 110 -9.49 -11.26 -4.55
C ALA A 110 -10.12 -10.96 -5.93
N ILE A 111 -10.75 -11.97 -6.56
CA ILE A 111 -11.38 -11.82 -7.88
C ILE A 111 -12.55 -10.84 -7.80
N GLU A 112 -13.42 -11.00 -6.81
CA GLU A 112 -14.60 -10.15 -6.59
C GLU A 112 -14.19 -8.71 -6.31
N VAL A 113 -13.24 -8.51 -5.38
CA VAL A 113 -12.76 -7.17 -5.02
C VAL A 113 -12.08 -6.49 -6.23
N ALA A 114 -11.26 -7.21 -6.99
CA ALA A 114 -10.63 -6.66 -8.18
C ALA A 114 -11.65 -6.26 -9.26
N MET A 115 -12.70 -7.07 -9.46
CA MET A 115 -13.79 -6.71 -10.38
C MET A 115 -14.54 -5.45 -9.91
N LYS A 116 -14.74 -5.28 -8.60
CA LYS A 116 -15.37 -4.08 -8.03
C LYS A 116 -14.55 -2.82 -8.34
N VAL A 117 -13.22 -2.90 -8.24
CA VAL A 117 -12.32 -1.78 -8.60
C VAL A 117 -12.42 -1.47 -10.10
N ILE A 118 -12.32 -2.50 -10.98
CA ILE A 118 -12.45 -2.33 -12.44
C ILE A 118 -13.76 -1.63 -12.83
N GLN A 119 -14.86 -1.96 -12.17
CA GLN A 119 -16.17 -1.38 -12.47
C GLN A 119 -16.29 0.10 -12.07
N LYS A 120 -15.56 0.51 -11.02
CA LYS A 120 -15.61 1.88 -10.50
C LYS A 120 -14.60 2.78 -11.19
N ASP A 121 -13.45 2.24 -11.53
CA ASP A 121 -12.35 2.93 -12.17
C ASP A 121 -11.72 2.03 -13.21
N PHE A 122 -12.29 2.09 -14.42
CA PHE A 122 -11.84 1.28 -15.55
C PHE A 122 -10.45 1.71 -16.05
N ASP A 123 -10.06 2.96 -15.78
CA ASP A 123 -8.79 3.53 -16.23
C ASP A 123 -7.63 3.14 -15.30
N ASN A 124 -7.91 2.54 -14.13
CA ASN A 124 -6.89 2.01 -13.23
C ASN A 124 -6.27 0.72 -13.79
N GLU A 125 -5.37 0.84 -14.76
CA GLU A 125 -4.77 -0.32 -15.44
C GLU A 125 -4.04 -1.28 -14.48
N ARG A 126 -3.53 -0.77 -13.34
CA ARG A 126 -2.80 -1.56 -12.35
C ARG A 126 -3.64 -2.70 -11.76
N ILE A 127 -4.97 -2.56 -11.73
CA ILE A 127 -5.84 -3.60 -11.15
C ILE A 127 -5.89 -4.87 -12.03
N PHE A 128 -5.68 -4.77 -13.34
CA PHE A 128 -5.78 -5.93 -14.23
C PHE A 128 -4.73 -6.98 -13.91
N ASP A 129 -3.51 -6.56 -13.54
CA ASP A 129 -2.46 -7.46 -13.07
C ASP A 129 -2.86 -8.21 -11.80
N VAL A 130 -3.56 -7.53 -10.88
CA VAL A 130 -4.07 -8.15 -9.65
C VAL A 130 -5.17 -9.16 -9.98
N TYR A 131 -6.10 -8.80 -10.85
CA TYR A 131 -7.18 -9.68 -11.31
C TYR A 131 -6.65 -10.94 -11.99
N VAL A 132 -5.71 -10.81 -12.93
CA VAL A 132 -5.11 -11.95 -13.64
C VAL A 132 -4.44 -12.90 -12.65
N LYS A 133 -3.62 -12.37 -11.74
CA LYS A 133 -2.97 -13.18 -10.68
C LYS A 133 -4.00 -13.92 -9.82
N ALA A 134 -5.06 -13.24 -9.39
CA ALA A 134 -6.13 -13.87 -8.61
C ALA A 134 -6.79 -15.04 -9.38
N VAL A 135 -7.14 -14.83 -10.64
CA VAL A 135 -7.76 -15.85 -11.49
C VAL A 135 -6.82 -17.04 -11.71
N GLU A 136 -5.54 -16.81 -11.99
CA GLU A 136 -4.56 -17.87 -12.20
C GLU A 136 -4.33 -18.74 -10.97
N GLN A 137 -4.33 -18.13 -9.77
CA GLN A 137 -4.18 -18.86 -8.50
C GLN A 137 -5.31 -19.85 -8.24
N HIS A 138 -6.51 -19.60 -8.77
CA HIS A 138 -7.71 -20.40 -8.52
C HIS A 138 -8.17 -21.24 -9.73
N LYS A 139 -7.40 -21.23 -10.82
CA LYS A 139 -7.60 -22.11 -11.99
C LYS A 139 -6.91 -23.47 -11.88
N LYS A 140 -6.06 -23.67 -10.87
CA LYS A 140 -5.31 -24.92 -10.61
C LYS A 140 -5.88 -25.65 -9.41
#